data_AF-A0A0N4TJ56-F1
#
_entry.id   AF-A0A0N4TJ56-F1
#
_cell.length_a   1.000
_cell.length_b   1.000
_cell.length_c   1.000
_cell.angle_alpha   90.00
_cell.angle_beta   90.00
_cell.angle_gamma   90.00
#
_symmetry.space_group_name_H-M   'P 1'
#
loop_
_entity.id
_entity.type
_entity.pdbx_description
1 polymer ?
#
loop_
_entity_poly.entity_id
_entity_poly.type
_entity_poly.pdbx_seq_one_letter_code
_entity_poly.pdbx_strand_id
1 'polypeptide(L)' 'MKLSSTQQNLVRQTANIFRIFVQWGSVPFIVYLGFRHGADPQPNGEVIPLSLSGLLYG' A
#
# COMPACT_ATOMS: atom_id res chain seq x y z
N MET A 1 -27.92 19.38 -5.35
CA MET A 1 -27.94 18.63 -6.63
C MET A 1 -28.22 17.16 -6.30
N LYS A 2 -29.25 16.55 -6.89
CA LYS A 2 -29.51 15.11 -6.74
C LYS A 2 -28.77 14.39 -7.87
N LEU A 3 -27.83 13.52 -7.51
CA LEU A 3 -27.15 12.66 -8.48
C LEU A 3 -28.16 11.68 -9.09
N SER A 4 -28.01 11.36 -10.38
CA SER A 4 -28.81 10.30 -10.98
C SER A 4 -28.46 8.95 -10.34
N SER A 5 -29.39 7.99 -10.38
CA SER A 5 -29.17 6.65 -9.82
C SER A 5 -27.92 5.97 -10.39
N THR A 6 -27.64 6.16 -11.67
CA THR A 6 -26.43 5.66 -12.34
C THR A 6 -25.16 6.29 -11.78
N GLN A 7 -25.16 7.62 -11.57
CA GLN A 7 -24.01 8.32 -10.97
C GLN A 7 -23.76 7.85 -9.53
N GLN A 8 -24.83 7.64 -8.75
CA GLN A 8 -24.72 7.18 -7.38
C GLN A 8 -24.17 5.74 -7.30
N ASN A 9 -24.60 4.86 -8.21
CA ASN A 9 -24.06 3.49 -8.29
C ASN A 9 -22.60 3.48 -8.71
N LEU A 10 -22.20 4.30 -9.68
CA LEU A 10 -20.79 4.44 -10.08
C LEU A 10 -19.93 4.90 -8.91
N VAL A 11 -20.34 5.94 -8.18
CA VAL A 11 -19.59 6.43 -7.01
C VAL A 11 -19.45 5.36 -5.94
N ARG A 12 -20.54 4.63 -5.64
CA ARG A 12 -20.50 3.53 -4.68
C ARG A 12 -19.56 2.41 -5.12
N GLN A 13 -19.60 2.04 -6.39
CA GLN A 13 -18.75 0.98 -6.92
C GLN A 13 -17.26 1.38 -6.89
N THR A 14 -16.94 2.60 -7.32
CA THR A 14 -15.58 3.14 -7.25
C THR A 14 -15.08 3.23 -5.81
N ALA A 15 -15.91 3.69 -4.88
CA ALA A 15 -15.55 3.75 -3.46
C ALA A 15 -15.28 2.35 -2.87
N ASN A 16 -16.07 1.35 -3.26
CA ASN A 16 -15.86 -0.03 -2.81
C ASN A 16 -14.56 -0.62 -3.39
N ILE A 17 -14.28 -0.41 -4.67
CA ILE A 17 -13.04 -0.87 -5.31
C ILE A 17 -11.84 -0.20 -4.66
N PHE A 18 -11.91 1.12 -4.46
CA PHE A 18 -10.86 1.88 -3.78
C PHE A 18 -10.62 1.35 -2.36
N ARG A 19 -11.70 1.10 -1.60
CA ARG A 19 -11.61 0.52 -0.26
C ARG A 19 -10.88 -0.83 -0.27
N ILE A 20 -11.24 -1.72 -1.20
CA ILE A 20 -10.59 -3.04 -1.33
C ILE A 20 -9.10 -2.87 -1.64
N PHE A 21 -8.77 -1.98 -2.58
CA PHE A 21 -7.38 -1.72 -2.95
C PHE A 21 -6.55 -1.17 -1.79
N VAL A 22 -7.09 -0.24 -1.02
CA VAL A 22 -6.38 0.28 0.17
C VAL A 22 -6.29 -0.81 1.24
N GLN A 23 -7.36 -1.54 1.55
CA GLN A 23 -7.35 -2.54 2.62
C GLN A 23 -6.36 -3.67 2.37
N TRP A 24 -6.27 -4.18 1.14
CA TRP A 24 -5.43 -5.34 0.81
C TRP A 24 -4.14 -4.99 0.07
N GLY A 25 -4.12 -3.84 -0.63
CA GLY A 25 -2.98 -3.41 -1.43
C GLY A 25 -1.96 -2.57 -0.67
N SER A 26 -2.32 -1.94 0.46
CA SER A 26 -1.39 -1.04 1.18
C SER A 26 -0.12 -1.74 1.64
N VAL A 27 -0.25 -2.89 2.32
CA VAL A 27 0.89 -3.64 2.86
C VAL A 27 1.83 -4.14 1.74
N PRO A 28 1.37 -4.88 0.71
CA PRO A 28 2.26 -5.32 -0.36
C PRO A 28 2.87 -4.14 -1.14
N PHE A 29 2.14 -3.02 -1.28
CA PHE A 29 2.68 -1.82 -1.91
C PHE A 29 3.82 -1.19 -1.10
N ILE A 30 3.67 -1.07 0.22
CA ILE A 30 4.74 -0.55 1.10
C ILE A 30 5.96 -1.46 1.07
N VAL A 31 5.76 -2.78 1.13
CA VAL A 31 6.86 -3.76 1.03
C VAL A 31 7.60 -3.62 -0.30
N TYR A 32 6.88 -3.48 -1.41
CA TYR A 32 7.47 -3.22 -2.72
C TYR A 32 8.29 -1.92 -2.73
N LEU A 33 7.78 -0.84 -2.15
CA LEU A 33 8.50 0.43 -2.06
C LEU A 33 9.79 0.27 -1.23
N GLY A 34 9.74 -0.46 -0.12
CA GLY A 34 10.91 -0.74 0.72
C GLY A 34 12.00 -1.54 -0.01
N PHE A 35 11.61 -2.54 -0.81
CA PHE A 35 12.57 -3.26 -1.67
C PHE A 35 13.13 -2.38 -2.79
N ARG A 36 12.31 -1.49 -3.37
CA ARG A 36 12.70 -0.66 -4.52
C ARG A 36 13.60 0.52 -4.14
N HIS A 37 13.32 1.18 -3.03
CA HIS A 37 14.04 2.39 -2.61
C HIS A 37 15.19 2.09 -1.64
N GLY A 38 15.24 0.87 -1.08
CA GLY A 38 16.25 0.49 -0.11
C GLY A 38 16.01 1.12 1.26
N ALA A 39 16.81 0.71 2.25
CA ALA A 39 16.76 1.27 3.59
C ALA A 39 17.65 2.51 3.67
N ASP A 40 17.20 3.52 4.43
CA ASP A 40 18.04 4.65 4.79
C ASP A 40 19.21 4.19 5.68
N PRO A 41 20.39 4.84 5.60
CA PRO A 41 21.51 4.51 6.46
C PRO A 41 21.15 4.75 7.92
N GLN A 42 21.45 3.76 8.78
CA GLN A 42 21.35 3.92 10.22
C GLN A 42 22.37 4.97 10.73
N PRO A 43 22.23 5.48 11.97
CA PRO A 43 23.15 6.47 12.52
C PRO A 43 24.63 6.02 12.57
N ASN A 44 24.88 4.72 12.56
CA ASN A 44 26.20 4.10 12.48
C ASN A 44 26.71 3.93 11.03
N GLY A 45 25.92 4.30 10.02
CA GLY A 45 26.22 4.16 8.60
C GLY A 45 25.85 2.80 7.98
N GLU A 46 25.29 1.87 8.75
CA GLU A 46 24.88 0.56 8.23
C GLU A 46 23.57 0.65 7.44
N VAL A 47 23.52 -0.04 6.30
CA VAL A 47 22.30 -0.20 5.49
C VAL A 47 21.84 -1.64 5.62
N ILE A 48 20.75 -1.86 6.36
CA ILE A 48 20.12 -3.18 6.50
C ILE A 48 18.95 -3.24 5.51
N PRO A 49 19.11 -3.90 4.35
CA PRO A 49 18.04 -3.97 3.37
C PRO A 49 16.87 -4.80 3.90
N LEU A 50 15.66 -4.43 3.48
CA LEU A 50 14.48 -5.25 3.72
C LEU A 50 14.70 -6.63 3.08
N SER A 51 14.46 -7.71 3.83
CA SER A 51 14.60 -9.08 3.36
C SER A 51 13.31 -9.86 3.59
N LEU A 52 13.03 -10.86 2.75
CA LEU A 52 11.84 -11.71 2.90
C LEU A 52 11.86 -12.49 4.21
N SER A 53 13.03 -12.96 4.64
CA SER A 53 13.19 -13.62 5.94
C SER A 53 12.91 -12.65 7.10
N GLY A 54 13.44 -11.43 7.06
CA GLY A 54 13.16 -10.41 8.09
C GLY A 54 11.68 -10.02 8.14
N LEU A 55 11.00 -9.91 6.98
CA LEU A 55 9.57 -9.62 6.93
C LEU A 55 8.69 -10.74 7.49
N LEU A 56 9.09 -11.99 7.33
CA LEU A 56 8.30 -13.16 7.74
C LEU A 56 8.60 -13.63 9.16
N TYR A 57 9.82 -13.40 9.66
CA TYR A 57 10.31 -14.01 10.89
C TYR A 57 10.84 -13.02 11.94
N GLY A 58 11.09 -11.75 11.60
CA GLY A 58 11.54 -10.72 12.55
C GLY A 58 13.00 -10.85 12.97
#